data_AF-Q56789-F1
#
_entry.id   AF-Q56789-F1
#
_cell.length_a   1.000
_cell.length_b   1.000
_cell.length_c   1.000
_cell.angle_alpha   90.00
_cell.angle_beta   90.00
_cell.angle_gamma   90.00
#
_symmetry.space_group_name_H-M   'P 1'
#
loop_
_entity.id
_entity.type
_entity.pdbx_description
1 polymer ?
#
loop_
_entity_poly.entity_id
_entity_poly.type
_entity_poly.pdbx_seq_one_letter_code
_entity_poly.pdbx_strand_id
1 'polypeptide(L)'
;MTIPTLGSLESSEELIKDLYVDLRKRISVWAAVTKQTAQARMGYIGQHLVSVVTGYPGGRSGARGKDLVLPNDEFAEIKTCYRVDQLGKCNDCGSGVSALELECPSCASANIKRNDDSKWLIGIQHDAEFAEVLKPKHYYLVLFDFTDLRRPDTIRASIWRVDSLSPGFAYCLIDYYKNIKSASKSGAPFNLWPFQLKFELMRPLLIYQSFILPDNTIQTRVFPGHQPAEHYPLSPLTTFSRSQNLTAGKVREFAARLEVELPINASKAVLLKTAQDAITARKLDSDVVVDALAHPLCDGDCAAFSWTASFDAPADGGS
;
A
#
# COMPACT_ATOMS: atom_id res chain seq x y z
N MET A 1 34.40 -8.77 -0.37
CA MET A 1 32.95 -8.57 -0.34
C MET A 1 32.46 -9.10 1.00
N THR A 2 31.87 -8.24 1.81
CA THR A 2 31.10 -8.64 2.98
C THR A 2 29.86 -9.40 2.50
N ILE A 3 29.44 -10.42 3.22
CA ILE A 3 28.23 -11.18 2.88
C ILE A 3 27.03 -10.36 3.38
N PRO A 4 26.06 -10.00 2.51
CA PRO A 4 24.86 -9.29 2.94
C PRO A 4 24.11 -10.05 4.04
N THR A 5 23.60 -9.33 5.03
CA THR A 5 22.93 -9.89 6.21
C THR A 5 21.49 -9.40 6.28
N LEU A 6 20.55 -10.28 6.60
CA LEU A 6 19.15 -9.87 6.82
C LEU A 6 19.05 -9.06 8.12
N GLY A 7 18.14 -8.09 8.17
CA GLY A 7 17.94 -7.21 9.32
C GLY A 7 18.99 -6.10 9.44
N SER A 8 19.81 -5.86 8.40
CA SER A 8 20.84 -4.81 8.39
C SER A 8 20.44 -3.62 7.51
N LEU A 9 20.61 -2.42 8.06
CA LEU A 9 20.44 -1.18 7.32
C LEU A 9 21.43 -1.11 6.16
N GLU A 10 22.71 -1.41 6.41
CA GLU A 10 23.75 -1.39 5.37
C GLU A 10 23.40 -2.34 4.21
N SER A 11 22.93 -3.55 4.54
CA SER A 11 22.52 -4.54 3.53
C SER A 11 21.30 -4.06 2.73
N SER A 12 20.42 -3.24 3.31
CA SER A 12 19.28 -2.66 2.59
C SER A 12 19.74 -1.64 1.54
N GLU A 13 20.75 -0.83 1.88
CA GLU A 13 21.34 0.16 0.98
C GLU A 13 22.19 -0.51 -0.10
N GLU A 14 22.96 -1.53 0.26
CA GLU A 14 23.71 -2.36 -0.69
C GLU A 14 22.76 -3.05 -1.69
N LEU A 15 21.64 -3.61 -1.23
CA LEU A 15 20.63 -4.21 -2.10
C LEU A 15 20.03 -3.20 -3.08
N ILE A 16 19.63 -2.01 -2.61
CA ILE A 16 19.10 -0.95 -3.48
C ILE A 16 20.16 -0.53 -4.50
N LYS A 17 21.42 -0.37 -4.07
CA LYS A 17 22.51 -0.02 -4.95
C LYS A 17 22.70 -1.07 -6.06
N ASP A 18 22.79 -2.33 -5.69
CA ASP A 18 23.14 -3.41 -6.62
C ASP A 18 21.98 -3.79 -7.55
N LEU A 19 20.79 -3.99 -6.96
CA LEU A 19 19.63 -4.52 -7.69
C LEU A 19 18.80 -3.42 -8.35
N TYR A 20 18.93 -2.16 -7.94
CA TYR A 20 18.21 -1.06 -8.56
C TYR A 20 19.12 -0.04 -9.24
N VAL A 21 19.99 0.67 -8.50
CA VAL A 21 20.78 1.78 -9.05
C VAL A 21 21.71 1.30 -10.16
N ASP A 22 22.55 0.31 -9.87
CA ASP A 22 23.54 -0.18 -10.83
C ASP A 22 22.88 -0.97 -11.97
N LEU A 23 21.81 -1.71 -11.67
CA LEU A 23 21.01 -2.37 -12.69
C LEU A 23 20.40 -1.35 -13.66
N ARG A 24 19.77 -0.29 -13.15
CA ARG A 24 19.17 0.77 -13.96
C ARG A 24 20.23 1.44 -14.83
N LYS A 25 21.40 1.78 -14.29
CA LYS A 25 22.53 2.33 -15.07
C LYS A 25 22.90 1.43 -16.25
N ARG A 26 23.08 0.12 -16.00
CA ARG A 26 23.42 -0.86 -17.05
C ARG A 26 22.31 -0.99 -18.09
N ILE A 27 21.06 -1.10 -17.66
CA ILE A 27 19.92 -1.24 -18.58
C ILE A 27 19.75 0.04 -19.43
N SER A 28 19.93 1.24 -18.86
CA SER A 28 19.82 2.50 -19.60
C SER A 28 20.83 2.59 -20.75
N VAL A 29 22.05 2.07 -20.57
CA VAL A 29 23.06 1.98 -21.65
C VAL A 29 22.54 1.12 -22.80
N TRP A 30 21.97 -0.05 -22.50
CA TRP A 30 21.39 -0.93 -23.51
C TRP A 30 20.13 -0.36 -24.15
N ALA A 31 19.26 0.30 -23.39
CA ALA A 31 18.05 0.94 -23.88
C ALA A 31 18.37 2.04 -24.91
N ALA A 32 19.45 2.80 -24.71
CA ALA A 32 19.88 3.81 -25.67
C ALA A 32 20.21 3.22 -27.06
N VAL A 33 20.75 2.00 -27.10
CA VAL A 33 21.11 1.27 -28.33
C VAL A 33 19.91 0.52 -28.90
N THR A 34 19.23 -0.27 -28.07
CA THR A 34 18.16 -1.21 -28.47
C THR A 34 16.80 -0.55 -28.66
N LYS A 35 16.64 0.69 -28.15
CA LYS A 35 15.36 1.40 -28.07
C LYS A 35 14.28 0.66 -27.27
N GLN A 36 14.67 -0.30 -26.44
CA GLN A 36 13.80 -0.98 -25.48
C GLN A 36 13.64 -0.12 -24.21
N THR A 37 12.58 -0.37 -23.44
CA THR A 37 12.32 0.36 -22.20
C THR A 37 13.34 0.00 -21.13
N ALA A 38 13.88 1.01 -20.44
CA ALA A 38 14.89 0.83 -19.39
C ALA A 38 14.28 0.50 -18.01
N GLN A 39 13.50 -0.58 -17.91
CA GLN A 39 12.78 -0.94 -16.68
C GLN A 39 13.41 -2.12 -15.93
N ALA A 40 13.59 -1.96 -14.62
CA ALA A 40 13.92 -3.06 -13.72
C ALA A 40 12.63 -3.76 -13.28
N ARG A 41 12.65 -5.10 -13.13
CA ARG A 41 11.50 -5.81 -12.54
C ARG A 41 11.46 -5.59 -11.03
N MET A 42 10.84 -4.48 -10.62
CA MET A 42 10.76 -4.02 -9.23
C MET A 42 10.09 -5.02 -8.28
N GLY A 43 9.21 -5.88 -8.77
CA GLY A 43 8.56 -6.91 -7.94
C GLY A 43 9.54 -7.80 -7.18
N TYR A 44 10.60 -8.27 -7.84
CA TYR A 44 11.62 -9.10 -7.19
C TYR A 44 12.53 -8.29 -6.27
N ILE A 45 12.88 -7.07 -6.68
CA ILE A 45 13.68 -6.15 -5.84
C ILE A 45 12.94 -5.87 -4.53
N GLY A 46 11.63 -5.62 -4.59
CA GLY A 46 10.78 -5.42 -3.43
C GLY A 46 10.74 -6.63 -2.50
N GLN A 47 10.67 -7.86 -3.04
CA GLN A 47 10.70 -9.08 -2.22
C GLN A 47 12.02 -9.28 -1.47
N HIS A 48 13.15 -9.09 -2.17
CA HIS A 48 14.46 -9.15 -1.53
C HIS A 48 14.62 -8.04 -0.48
N LEU A 49 14.17 -6.83 -0.79
CA LEU A 49 14.25 -5.70 0.14
C LEU A 49 13.43 -5.95 1.41
N VAL A 50 12.21 -6.50 1.31
CA VAL A 50 11.43 -6.90 2.49
C VAL A 50 12.16 -7.93 3.32
N SER A 51 12.81 -8.92 2.71
CA SER A 51 13.59 -9.93 3.44
C SER A 51 14.73 -9.29 4.23
N VAL A 52 15.47 -8.37 3.60
CA VAL A 52 16.57 -7.64 4.26
C VAL A 52 16.05 -6.72 5.36
N VAL A 53 14.94 -6.00 5.14
CA VAL A 53 14.38 -5.08 6.13
C VAL A 53 13.81 -5.81 7.34
N THR A 54 13.11 -6.91 7.12
CA THR A 54 12.41 -7.64 8.19
C THR A 54 13.31 -8.62 8.95
N GLY A 55 14.46 -9.00 8.37
CA GLY A 55 15.31 -10.05 8.93
C GLY A 55 14.87 -11.47 8.54
N TYR A 56 13.72 -11.61 7.86
CA TYR A 56 13.14 -12.91 7.55
C TYR A 56 13.53 -13.42 6.16
N PRO A 57 13.79 -14.72 6.01
CA PRO A 57 14.08 -15.30 4.70
C PRO A 57 12.81 -15.42 3.86
N GLY A 58 12.98 -15.33 2.53
CA GLY A 58 11.90 -15.57 1.58
C GLY A 58 11.50 -17.04 1.51
N GLY A 59 10.23 -17.31 1.21
CA GLY A 59 9.66 -18.66 1.12
C GLY A 59 9.93 -19.40 -0.20
N ARG A 60 10.63 -18.77 -1.16
CA ARG A 60 10.98 -19.32 -2.49
C ARG A 60 9.76 -19.81 -3.30
N SER A 61 8.58 -19.22 -3.06
CA SER A 61 7.31 -19.59 -3.69
C SER A 61 7.17 -19.15 -5.16
N GLY A 62 8.08 -18.31 -5.65
CA GLY A 62 7.99 -17.72 -6.99
C GLY A 62 6.80 -16.76 -7.14
N ALA A 63 6.50 -15.98 -6.09
CA ALA A 63 5.37 -15.05 -6.03
C ALA A 63 3.99 -15.72 -6.14
N ARG A 64 3.84 -16.91 -5.55
CA ARG A 64 2.59 -17.70 -5.50
C ARG A 64 2.01 -17.77 -4.08
N GLY A 65 2.23 -16.74 -3.28
CA GLY A 65 1.88 -16.70 -1.86
C GLY A 65 3.02 -17.21 -0.96
N LYS A 66 2.91 -17.01 0.36
CA LYS A 66 3.97 -17.36 1.34
C LYS A 66 5.35 -16.79 0.97
N ASP A 67 5.38 -15.51 0.62
CA ASP A 67 6.59 -14.86 0.09
C ASP A 67 7.69 -14.72 1.16
N LEU A 68 7.31 -14.61 2.43
CA LEU A 68 8.20 -14.45 3.57
C LEU A 68 7.90 -15.49 4.66
N VAL A 69 8.93 -16.17 5.18
CA VAL A 69 8.79 -17.16 6.25
C VAL A 69 8.96 -16.48 7.59
N LEU A 70 7.94 -16.55 8.44
CA LEU A 70 7.95 -16.00 9.79
C LEU A 70 8.21 -17.12 10.82
N PRO A 71 8.50 -16.79 12.08
CA PRO A 71 8.55 -17.77 13.16
C PRO A 71 7.21 -18.53 13.32
N ASN A 72 7.25 -19.68 14.02
CA ASN A 72 6.06 -20.47 14.36
C ASN A 72 5.23 -20.96 13.15
N ASP A 73 5.90 -21.28 12.04
CA ASP A 73 5.27 -21.71 10.77
C ASP A 73 4.26 -20.69 10.18
N GLU A 74 4.31 -19.44 10.63
CA GLU A 74 3.57 -18.33 10.03
C GLU A 74 4.26 -17.87 8.73
N PHE A 75 3.51 -17.16 7.90
CA PHE A 75 4.04 -16.59 6.67
C PHE A 75 3.41 -15.22 6.39
N ALA A 76 4.08 -14.44 5.55
CA ALA A 76 3.56 -13.17 5.05
C ALA A 76 3.57 -13.12 3.52
N GLU A 77 2.77 -12.21 2.97
CA GLU A 77 2.68 -11.94 1.54
C GLU A 77 3.26 -10.57 1.22
N ILE A 78 3.94 -10.45 0.07
CA ILE A 78 4.60 -9.22 -0.35
C ILE A 78 3.91 -8.70 -1.62
N LYS A 79 3.43 -7.47 -1.58
CA LYS A 79 2.90 -6.77 -2.76
C LYS A 79 3.79 -5.57 -3.08
N THR A 80 4.31 -5.55 -4.30
CA THR A 80 5.13 -4.42 -4.78
C THR A 80 4.37 -3.60 -5.81
N CYS A 81 4.40 -2.30 -5.63
CA CYS A 81 3.88 -1.28 -6.52
C CYS A 81 5.02 -0.31 -6.85
N TYR A 82 5.09 0.18 -8.08
CA TYR A 82 6.14 1.09 -8.49
C TYR A 82 5.60 2.10 -9.49
N ARG A 83 5.67 3.38 -9.12
CA ARG A 83 5.30 4.54 -9.95
C ARG A 83 6.49 5.06 -10.76
N VAL A 84 7.71 4.68 -10.38
CA VAL A 84 8.95 5.19 -10.99
C VAL A 84 9.13 4.81 -12.46
N ASP A 85 8.41 3.79 -12.92
CA ASP A 85 8.42 3.33 -14.31
C ASP A 85 7.08 3.55 -15.03
N GLN A 86 6.16 4.28 -14.39
CA GLN A 86 4.82 4.49 -14.90
C GLN A 86 4.83 5.48 -16.07
N LEU A 87 4.35 5.04 -17.24
CA LEU A 87 4.28 5.91 -18.41
C LEU A 87 3.22 7.01 -18.22
N GLY A 88 3.64 8.24 -18.50
CA GLY A 88 2.77 9.38 -18.72
C GLY A 88 2.38 9.51 -20.19
N LYS A 89 1.79 10.65 -20.53
CA LYS A 89 1.37 10.98 -21.91
C LYS A 89 1.71 12.43 -22.23
N CYS A 90 2.24 12.69 -23.41
CA CYS A 90 2.36 14.05 -23.93
C CYS A 90 0.96 14.59 -24.27
N ASN A 91 0.61 15.77 -23.76
CA ASN A 91 -0.68 16.39 -24.05
C ASN A 91 -0.76 16.96 -25.47
N ASP A 92 0.39 17.25 -26.10
CA ASP A 92 0.42 17.89 -27.42
C ASP A 92 0.39 16.88 -28.57
N CYS A 93 1.16 15.78 -28.48
CA CYS A 93 1.21 14.75 -29.54
C CYS A 93 0.60 13.40 -29.13
N GLY A 94 0.25 13.21 -27.86
CA GLY A 94 -0.36 11.98 -27.37
C GLY A 94 0.58 10.80 -27.14
N SER A 95 1.87 10.93 -27.43
CA SER A 95 2.86 9.86 -27.26
C SER A 95 3.08 9.51 -25.78
N GLY A 96 3.42 8.24 -25.51
CA GLY A 96 3.85 7.80 -24.18
C GLY A 96 5.16 8.46 -23.79
N VAL A 97 5.27 8.89 -22.54
CA VAL A 97 6.48 9.56 -22.02
C VAL A 97 6.92 8.85 -20.75
N SER A 98 8.19 8.48 -20.67
CA SER A 98 8.76 7.84 -19.48
C SER A 98 8.64 8.76 -18.27
N ALA A 99 8.49 8.18 -17.07
CA ALA A 99 8.39 8.95 -15.84
C ALA A 99 9.62 9.84 -15.57
N LEU A 100 10.77 9.51 -16.18
CA LEU A 100 12.04 10.22 -16.03
C LEU A 100 12.27 11.32 -17.07
N GLU A 101 11.54 11.30 -18.18
CA GLU A 101 11.74 12.24 -19.29
C GLU A 101 11.02 13.56 -19.00
N LEU A 102 11.71 14.69 -19.01
CA LEU A 102 11.11 16.02 -18.78
C LEU A 102 10.44 16.61 -20.04
N GLU A 103 10.74 16.07 -21.21
CA GLU A 103 10.18 16.46 -22.51
C GLU A 103 9.75 15.23 -23.30
N CYS A 104 8.77 15.38 -24.18
CA CYS A 104 8.30 14.30 -25.03
C CYS A 104 9.37 13.90 -26.06
N PRO A 105 9.77 12.62 -26.14
CA PRO A 105 10.78 12.19 -27.11
C PRO A 105 10.32 12.30 -28.57
N SER A 106 9.00 12.45 -28.81
CA SER A 106 8.42 12.54 -30.15
C SER A 106 8.25 13.97 -30.67
N CYS A 107 8.02 14.96 -29.80
CA CYS A 107 7.75 16.34 -30.22
C CYS A 107 8.46 17.43 -29.38
N ALA A 108 9.33 17.04 -28.45
CA ALA A 108 10.06 17.92 -27.52
C ALA A 108 9.18 18.79 -26.61
N SER A 109 7.87 18.55 -26.54
CA SER A 109 6.99 19.29 -25.64
C SER A 109 7.22 18.90 -24.18
N ALA A 110 7.31 19.90 -23.30
CA ALA A 110 7.30 19.74 -21.85
C ALA A 110 5.88 19.57 -21.26
N ASN A 111 4.82 19.67 -22.08
CA ASN A 111 3.43 19.52 -21.65
C ASN A 111 3.08 18.03 -21.45
N ILE A 112 3.50 17.47 -20.32
CA ILE A 112 3.39 16.04 -20.02
C ILE A 112 2.38 15.81 -18.89
N LYS A 113 1.37 14.98 -19.17
CA LYS A 113 0.54 14.39 -18.13
C LYS A 113 1.31 13.25 -17.46
N ARG A 114 1.60 13.39 -16.17
CA ARG A 114 2.12 12.32 -15.31
C ARG A 114 0.97 11.54 -14.69
N ASN A 115 1.16 10.24 -14.55
CA ASN A 115 0.21 9.36 -13.87
C ASN A 115 0.83 8.90 -12.54
N ASP A 116 0.00 8.84 -11.50
CA ASP A 116 0.33 8.31 -10.17
C ASP A 116 -0.54 7.11 -9.82
N ASP A 117 -1.13 6.50 -10.85
CA ASP A 117 -2.24 5.59 -10.71
C ASP A 117 -1.80 4.09 -10.64
N SER A 118 -0.61 3.85 -10.10
CA SER A 118 -0.15 2.50 -9.76
C SER A 118 -0.79 1.99 -8.47
N LYS A 119 -1.00 0.66 -8.39
CA LYS A 119 -1.74 -0.01 -7.31
C LYS A 119 -1.14 -1.36 -6.95
N TRP A 120 -1.27 -1.76 -5.69
CA TRP A 120 -1.02 -3.15 -5.30
C TRP A 120 -2.22 -4.01 -5.73
N LEU A 121 -1.92 -5.17 -6.32
CA LEU A 121 -2.94 -6.11 -6.79
C LEU A 121 -3.03 -7.30 -5.84
N ILE A 122 -4.23 -7.55 -5.32
CA ILE A 122 -4.53 -8.76 -4.55
C ILE A 122 -5.50 -9.59 -5.41
N GLY A 123 -5.03 -10.76 -5.84
CA GLY A 123 -5.80 -11.67 -6.67
C GLY A 123 -6.76 -12.49 -5.81
N ILE A 124 -8.06 -12.35 -6.08
CA ILE A 124 -9.09 -13.19 -5.46
C ILE A 124 -10.08 -13.57 -6.57
N GLN A 125 -9.78 -14.64 -7.30
CA GLN A 125 -10.54 -15.09 -8.46
C GLN A 125 -11.68 -16.02 -8.09
N HIS A 126 -11.45 -16.91 -7.13
CA HIS A 126 -12.36 -18.00 -6.76
C HIS A 126 -12.44 -18.16 -5.23
N ASP A 127 -13.43 -18.92 -4.76
CA ASP A 127 -13.70 -19.09 -3.31
C ASP A 127 -12.51 -19.66 -2.54
N ALA A 128 -11.69 -20.51 -3.18
CA ALA A 128 -10.48 -21.03 -2.59
C ALA A 128 -9.49 -19.90 -2.25
N GLU A 129 -9.23 -18.98 -3.18
CA GLU A 129 -8.34 -17.84 -2.92
C GLU A 129 -8.92 -16.90 -1.86
N PHE A 130 -10.24 -16.69 -1.88
CA PHE A 130 -10.93 -15.88 -0.86
C PHE A 130 -10.80 -16.47 0.54
N ALA A 131 -10.89 -17.80 0.68
CA ALA A 131 -10.70 -18.50 1.95
C ALA A 131 -9.26 -18.44 2.47
N GLU A 132 -8.29 -18.12 1.61
CA GLU A 132 -6.86 -18.06 1.98
C GLU A 132 -6.33 -16.64 2.15
N VAL A 133 -7.06 -15.61 1.70
CA VAL A 133 -6.54 -14.24 1.64
C VAL A 133 -6.24 -13.60 3.01
N LEU A 134 -6.81 -14.14 4.09
CA LEU A 134 -6.52 -13.71 5.47
C LEU A 134 -5.54 -14.65 6.20
N LYS A 135 -5.05 -15.72 5.54
CA LYS A 135 -4.09 -16.67 6.15
C LYS A 135 -2.68 -16.07 6.37
N PRO A 136 -2.11 -15.23 5.47
CA PRO A 136 -0.83 -14.59 5.77
C PRO A 136 -0.97 -13.78 7.06
N LYS A 137 0.00 -13.86 7.97
CA LYS A 137 0.02 -13.02 9.18
C LYS A 137 0.05 -11.54 8.84
N HIS A 138 0.86 -11.20 7.83
CA HIS A 138 1.05 -9.83 7.39
C HIS A 138 1.07 -9.72 5.87
N TYR A 139 0.65 -8.56 5.39
CA TYR A 139 0.94 -8.08 4.05
C TYR A 139 2.02 -6.99 4.13
N TYR A 140 3.10 -7.15 3.36
CA TYR A 140 4.10 -6.12 3.18
C TYR A 140 3.86 -5.39 1.85
N LEU A 141 3.46 -4.13 1.95
CA LEU A 141 3.16 -3.25 0.83
C LEU A 141 4.40 -2.42 0.51
N VAL A 142 5.06 -2.72 -0.62
CA VAL A 142 6.27 -2.02 -1.08
C VAL A 142 5.89 -0.99 -2.14
N LEU A 143 6.27 0.27 -1.96
CA LEU A 143 6.11 1.33 -2.97
C LEU A 143 7.45 1.94 -3.35
N PHE A 144 7.71 2.01 -4.65
CA PHE A 144 8.72 2.89 -5.22
C PHE A 144 8.03 4.05 -5.94
N ASP A 145 8.18 5.28 -5.46
CA ASP A 145 7.61 6.47 -6.07
C ASP A 145 8.59 7.65 -6.12
N PHE A 146 8.25 8.69 -6.88
CA PHE A 146 8.99 9.95 -6.82
C PHE A 146 8.44 10.82 -5.70
N THR A 147 9.30 11.56 -5.02
CA THR A 147 8.85 12.52 -4.00
C THR A 147 8.10 13.70 -4.62
N ASP A 148 8.42 14.06 -5.87
CA ASP A 148 7.68 15.03 -6.68
C ASP A 148 7.62 14.53 -8.14
N LEU A 149 6.42 14.27 -8.65
CA LEU A 149 6.24 13.80 -10.04
C LEU A 149 6.59 14.85 -11.10
N ARG A 150 6.63 16.13 -10.71
CA ARG A 150 7.07 17.23 -11.59
C ARG A 150 8.58 17.31 -11.66
N ARG A 151 9.27 16.78 -10.65
CA ARG A 151 10.73 16.69 -10.56
C ARG A 151 11.13 15.26 -10.16
N PRO A 152 11.08 14.30 -11.11
CA PRO A 152 11.30 12.87 -10.85
C PRO A 152 12.79 12.53 -10.65
N ASP A 153 13.46 13.26 -9.77
CA ASP A 153 14.90 13.16 -9.49
C ASP A 153 15.23 12.34 -8.23
N THR A 154 14.27 12.26 -7.32
CA THR A 154 14.41 11.58 -6.03
C THR A 154 13.36 10.50 -5.90
N ILE A 155 13.82 9.26 -5.75
CA ILE A 155 12.95 8.10 -5.57
C ILE A 155 12.86 7.78 -4.09
N ARG A 156 11.65 7.51 -3.63
CA ARG A 156 11.36 6.99 -2.30
C ARG A 156 10.96 5.53 -2.42
N ALA A 157 11.66 4.67 -1.68
CA ALA A 157 11.27 3.30 -1.43
C ALA A 157 10.64 3.23 -0.04
N SER A 158 9.40 2.74 0.08
CA SER A 158 8.71 2.58 1.36
C SER A 158 8.13 1.18 1.51
N ILE A 159 8.14 0.65 2.73
CA ILE A 159 7.50 -0.61 3.08
C ILE A 159 6.56 -0.38 4.24
N TRP A 160 5.29 -0.72 4.04
CA TRP A 160 4.30 -0.80 5.10
C TRP A 160 3.97 -2.24 5.43
N ARG A 161 3.85 -2.54 6.72
CA ARG A 161 3.29 -3.78 7.23
C ARG A 161 1.82 -3.58 7.56
N VAL A 162 0.97 -4.47 7.07
CA VAL A 162 -0.46 -4.52 7.36
C VAL A 162 -0.79 -5.87 8.00
N ASP A 163 -1.56 -5.85 9.09
CA ASP A 163 -2.11 -7.06 9.68
C ASP A 163 -3.31 -7.53 8.85
N SER A 164 -3.28 -8.79 8.40
CA SER A 164 -4.35 -9.37 7.58
C SER A 164 -5.67 -9.48 8.36
N LEU A 165 -5.59 -9.59 9.69
CA LEU A 165 -6.74 -9.67 10.58
C LEU A 165 -7.18 -8.28 11.07
N SER A 166 -6.55 -7.19 10.62
CA SER A 166 -7.11 -5.87 10.91
C SER A 166 -8.50 -5.73 10.28
N PRO A 167 -9.50 -5.17 10.99
CA PRO A 167 -10.86 -5.01 10.46
C PRO A 167 -10.88 -4.32 9.10
N GLY A 168 -10.09 -3.25 8.93
CA GLY A 168 -10.00 -2.54 7.66
C GLY A 168 -9.47 -3.38 6.50
N PHE A 169 -8.50 -4.26 6.73
CA PHE A 169 -8.02 -5.17 5.68
C PHE A 169 -9.08 -6.22 5.35
N ALA A 170 -9.59 -6.94 6.35
CA ALA A 170 -10.58 -7.99 6.18
C ALA A 170 -11.85 -7.47 5.49
N TYR A 171 -12.43 -6.37 5.99
CA TYR A 171 -13.64 -5.77 5.43
C TYR A 171 -13.43 -5.26 3.99
N CYS A 172 -12.28 -4.67 3.68
CA CYS A 172 -12.00 -4.23 2.30
C CYS A 172 -11.97 -5.40 1.32
N LEU A 173 -11.44 -6.56 1.72
CA LEU A 173 -11.35 -7.75 0.87
C LEU A 173 -12.70 -8.48 0.77
N ILE A 174 -13.43 -8.60 1.87
CA ILE A 174 -14.78 -9.18 1.89
C ILE A 174 -15.72 -8.37 0.99
N ASP A 175 -15.77 -7.05 1.18
CA ASP A 175 -16.57 -6.14 0.35
C ASP A 175 -16.22 -6.27 -1.13
N TYR A 176 -14.92 -6.28 -1.42
CA TYR A 176 -14.48 -6.43 -2.79
C TYR A 176 -14.94 -7.76 -3.39
N TYR A 177 -14.75 -8.88 -2.69
CA TYR A 177 -15.09 -10.19 -3.24
C TYR A 177 -16.61 -10.37 -3.39
N LYS A 178 -17.37 -10.02 -2.35
CA LYS A 178 -18.81 -10.27 -2.26
C LYS A 178 -19.66 -9.26 -3.03
N ASN A 179 -19.24 -7.99 -3.11
CA ASN A 179 -20.06 -6.92 -3.68
C ASN A 179 -19.46 -6.35 -4.97
N ILE A 180 -18.16 -6.06 -5.00
CA ILE A 180 -17.54 -5.38 -6.15
C ILE A 180 -17.24 -6.36 -7.29
N LYS A 181 -16.60 -7.49 -6.98
CA LYS A 181 -16.18 -8.48 -7.97
C LYS A 181 -17.38 -9.23 -8.53
N SER A 182 -18.32 -9.63 -7.68
CA SER A 182 -19.55 -10.34 -8.09
C SER A 182 -20.39 -9.52 -9.08
N ALA A 183 -20.42 -8.19 -8.93
CA ALA A 183 -21.07 -7.26 -9.85
C ALA A 183 -20.22 -6.91 -11.09
N SER A 184 -18.93 -7.27 -11.11
CA SER A 184 -17.99 -6.91 -12.18
C SER A 184 -17.89 -7.97 -13.26
N LYS A 185 -18.04 -7.55 -14.52
CA LYS A 185 -17.83 -8.43 -15.69
C LYS A 185 -16.37 -8.81 -15.93
N SER A 186 -15.41 -8.02 -15.44
CA SER A 186 -13.99 -8.19 -15.77
C SER A 186 -13.27 -9.19 -14.88
N GLY A 187 -13.79 -9.49 -13.68
CA GLY A 187 -13.06 -10.28 -12.68
C GLY A 187 -11.72 -9.66 -12.26
N ALA A 188 -11.51 -8.36 -12.53
CA ALA A 188 -10.25 -7.68 -12.27
C ALA A 188 -9.90 -7.74 -10.78
N PRO A 189 -8.62 -7.95 -10.42
CA PRO A 189 -8.16 -8.11 -9.03
C PRO A 189 -8.51 -6.92 -8.12
N PHE A 190 -8.39 -7.11 -6.81
CA PHE A 190 -8.56 -6.03 -5.86
C PHE A 190 -7.45 -4.99 -6.07
N ASN A 191 -7.88 -3.76 -6.34
CA ASN A 191 -7.00 -2.62 -6.56
C ASN A 191 -6.81 -1.88 -5.24
N LEU A 192 -5.63 -2.01 -4.63
CA LEU A 192 -5.25 -1.25 -3.46
C LEU A 192 -4.35 -0.08 -3.86
N TRP A 193 -4.92 1.11 -3.81
CA TRP A 193 -4.27 2.35 -4.20
C TRP A 193 -3.48 2.94 -3.02
N PRO A 194 -2.20 3.34 -3.21
CA PRO A 194 -1.46 4.03 -2.16
C PRO A 194 -2.14 5.32 -1.72
N PHE A 195 -2.14 5.57 -0.40
CA PHE A 195 -2.62 6.82 0.21
C PHE A 195 -4.10 7.15 -0.06
N GLN A 196 -4.92 6.13 -0.36
CA GLN A 196 -6.37 6.28 -0.42
C GLN A 196 -7.03 5.68 0.83
N LEU A 197 -8.30 6.03 1.07
CA LEU A 197 -9.06 5.58 2.24
C LEU A 197 -8.92 4.08 2.53
N LYS A 198 -9.00 3.19 1.53
CA LYS A 198 -8.83 1.74 1.77
C LYS A 198 -7.46 1.38 2.32
N PHE A 199 -6.40 2.05 1.89
CA PHE A 199 -5.05 1.89 2.44
C PHE A 199 -4.98 2.41 3.87
N GLU A 200 -5.56 3.57 4.15
CA GLU A 200 -5.55 4.14 5.52
C GLU A 200 -6.32 3.28 6.52
N LEU A 201 -7.44 2.68 6.10
CA LEU A 201 -8.24 1.79 6.95
C LEU A 201 -7.51 0.51 7.37
N MET A 202 -6.53 0.08 6.59
CA MET A 202 -5.71 -1.10 6.89
C MET A 202 -4.68 -0.87 8.00
N ARG A 203 -4.65 0.34 8.61
CA ARG A 203 -3.68 0.76 9.63
C ARG A 203 -2.22 0.43 9.26
N PRO A 204 -1.75 0.78 8.05
CA PRO A 204 -0.45 0.36 7.57
C PRO A 204 0.66 0.98 8.43
N LEU A 205 1.54 0.13 8.95
CA LEU A 205 2.67 0.52 9.77
C LEU A 205 3.91 0.71 8.88
N LEU A 206 4.44 1.93 8.79
CA LEU A 206 5.67 2.21 8.05
C LEU A 206 6.86 1.62 8.79
N ILE A 207 7.49 0.61 8.19
CA ILE A 207 8.65 -0.08 8.77
C ILE A 207 9.96 0.23 8.05
N TYR A 208 9.89 0.79 6.84
CA TYR A 208 11.07 1.15 6.08
C TYR A 208 10.80 2.34 5.16
N GLN A 209 11.77 3.25 5.09
CA GLN A 209 11.78 4.33 4.12
C GLN A 209 13.20 4.69 3.76
N SER A 210 13.50 4.68 2.46
CA SER A 210 14.80 5.11 1.92
C SER A 210 14.63 5.99 0.70
N PHE A 211 15.59 6.88 0.49
CA PHE A 211 15.61 7.87 -0.58
C PHE A 211 16.83 7.61 -1.47
N ILE A 212 16.59 7.44 -2.76
CA ILE A 212 17.63 7.39 -3.78
C ILE A 212 17.67 8.80 -4.41
N LEU A 213 18.73 9.52 -4.09
CA LEU A 213 18.93 10.91 -4.48
C LEU A 213 19.41 11.03 -5.94
N PRO A 214 19.44 12.24 -6.53
CA PRO A 214 19.83 12.44 -7.94
C PRO A 214 21.27 12.01 -8.26
N ASP A 215 22.17 12.05 -7.27
CA ASP A 215 23.54 11.56 -7.37
C ASP A 215 23.67 10.03 -7.19
N ASN A 216 22.54 9.35 -7.00
CA ASN A 216 22.38 7.94 -6.62
C ASN A 216 22.85 7.59 -5.21
N THR A 217 23.08 8.59 -4.35
CA THR A 217 23.28 8.35 -2.92
C THR A 217 21.98 7.81 -2.32
N ILE A 218 22.09 6.81 -1.46
CA ILE A 218 20.96 6.18 -0.77
C ILE A 218 20.95 6.68 0.66
N GLN A 219 19.78 7.11 1.14
CA GLN A 219 19.59 7.59 2.50
C GLN A 219 18.38 6.91 3.13
N THR A 220 18.64 5.96 4.03
CA THR A 220 17.59 5.29 4.80
C THR A 220 17.17 6.13 6.00
N ARG A 221 15.89 6.48 6.09
CA ARG A 221 15.28 7.30 7.14
C ARG A 221 14.55 6.50 8.20
N VAL A 222 13.93 5.39 7.79
CA VAL A 222 13.20 4.49 8.69
C VAL A 222 13.73 3.09 8.45
N PHE A 223 14.17 2.43 9.52
CA PHE A 223 14.59 1.03 9.52
C PHE A 223 14.26 0.38 10.87
N PRO A 224 13.81 -0.89 10.93
CA PRO A 224 13.48 -1.55 12.19
C PRO A 224 14.66 -1.56 13.18
N GLY A 225 14.40 -1.21 14.44
CA GLY A 225 15.43 -1.12 15.48
C GLY A 225 16.27 0.16 15.46
N HIS A 226 16.17 1.00 14.42
CA HIS A 226 16.87 2.29 14.34
C HIS A 226 15.91 3.46 14.57
N GLN A 227 14.72 3.40 14.00
CA GLN A 227 13.63 4.36 14.22
C GLN A 227 12.35 3.60 14.60
N PRO A 228 11.48 4.18 15.45
CA PRO A 228 10.19 3.58 15.72
C PRO A 228 9.38 3.50 14.43
N ALA A 229 8.67 2.39 14.26
CA ALA A 229 7.71 2.26 13.19
C ALA A 229 6.49 3.15 13.50
N GLU A 230 5.94 3.79 12.47
CA GLU A 230 4.82 4.74 12.62
C GLU A 230 3.63 4.31 11.78
N HIS A 231 2.43 4.34 12.36
CA HIS A 231 1.22 4.09 11.59
C HIS A 231 0.95 5.25 10.63
N TYR A 232 0.58 4.92 9.39
CA TYR A 232 0.07 5.92 8.48
C TYR A 232 -1.28 6.44 9.01
N PRO A 233 -1.43 7.76 9.21
CA PRO A 233 -2.63 8.30 9.85
C PRO A 233 -3.83 8.26 8.91
N LEU A 234 -5.03 8.19 9.49
CA LEU A 234 -6.26 8.51 8.77
C LEU A 234 -6.24 10.00 8.42
N SER A 235 -6.41 10.31 7.13
CA SER A 235 -6.56 11.68 6.65
C SER A 235 -7.81 12.34 7.26
N PRO A 236 -7.85 13.68 7.38
CA PRO A 236 -9.03 14.37 7.89
C PRO A 236 -10.29 13.93 7.14
N LEU A 237 -11.36 13.58 7.87
CA LEU A 237 -12.55 12.96 7.27
C LEU A 237 -13.16 13.78 6.13
N THR A 238 -13.02 15.11 6.19
CA THR A 238 -13.50 16.05 5.18
C THR A 238 -12.85 15.86 3.80
N THR A 239 -11.64 15.30 3.74
CA THR A 239 -10.95 14.93 2.49
C THR A 239 -11.73 13.87 1.70
N PHE A 240 -12.53 13.03 2.38
CA PHE A 240 -13.34 11.98 1.76
C PHE A 240 -14.74 12.45 1.33
N SER A 241 -15.03 13.74 1.39
CA SER A 241 -16.33 14.29 0.98
C SER A 241 -16.71 13.99 -0.48
N ARG A 242 -15.74 13.69 -1.35
CA ARG A 242 -15.97 13.29 -2.75
C ARG A 242 -15.93 11.78 -2.98
N SER A 243 -15.61 10.98 -1.96
CA SER A 243 -15.57 9.51 -2.06
C SER A 243 -16.96 8.98 -2.41
N GLN A 244 -17.07 8.15 -3.45
CA GLN A 244 -18.36 7.57 -3.85
C GLN A 244 -18.76 6.40 -2.93
N ASN A 245 -17.77 5.68 -2.38
CA ASN A 245 -18.02 4.52 -1.51
C ASN A 245 -18.44 4.93 -0.09
N LEU A 246 -18.01 6.12 0.37
CA LEU A 246 -18.45 6.67 1.65
C LEU A 246 -19.70 7.53 1.40
N THR A 247 -20.88 6.90 1.47
CA THR A 247 -22.18 7.57 1.28
C THR A 247 -22.59 8.31 2.56
N ALA A 248 -23.57 9.23 2.46
CA ALA A 248 -24.09 9.91 3.65
C ALA A 248 -24.67 8.94 4.68
N GLY A 249 -25.31 7.84 4.23
CA GLY A 249 -25.79 6.78 5.11
C GLY A 249 -24.66 6.09 5.88
N LYS A 250 -23.57 5.72 5.20
CA LYS A 250 -22.39 5.12 5.82
C LYS A 250 -21.70 6.05 6.81
N VAL A 251 -21.67 7.35 6.54
CA VAL A 251 -21.16 8.35 7.50
C VAL A 251 -22.02 8.40 8.78
N ARG A 252 -23.34 8.23 8.65
CA ARG A 252 -24.23 8.16 9.82
C ARG A 252 -24.02 6.89 10.64
N GLU A 253 -23.87 5.74 9.98
CA GLU A 253 -23.56 4.49 10.66
C GLU A 253 -22.21 4.57 11.40
N PHE A 254 -21.18 5.09 10.72
CA PHE A 254 -19.88 5.38 11.33
C PHE A 254 -20.00 6.26 12.58
N ALA A 255 -20.72 7.37 12.49
CA ALA A 255 -20.87 8.28 13.63
C ALA A 255 -21.69 7.65 14.77
N ALA A 256 -22.72 6.85 14.46
CA ALA A 256 -23.48 6.12 15.46
C ALA A 256 -22.61 5.12 16.24
N ARG A 257 -21.66 4.45 15.57
CA ARG A 257 -20.68 3.55 16.22
C ARG A 257 -19.74 4.27 17.18
N LEU A 258 -19.50 5.55 16.96
CA LEU A 258 -18.71 6.40 17.84
C LEU A 258 -19.58 7.16 18.85
N GLU A 259 -20.89 6.92 18.89
CA GLU A 259 -21.84 7.68 19.71
C GLU A 259 -21.75 9.19 19.43
N VAL A 260 -21.59 9.56 18.16
CA VAL A 260 -21.57 10.95 17.69
C VAL A 260 -22.89 11.28 17.01
N GLU A 261 -23.60 12.24 17.57
CA GLU A 261 -24.82 12.76 16.95
C GLU A 261 -24.51 13.62 15.72
N LEU A 262 -25.21 13.34 14.63
CA LEU A 262 -25.08 14.10 13.39
C LEU A 262 -26.37 14.82 13.02
N PRO A 263 -26.30 16.00 12.38
CA PRO A 263 -27.48 16.72 11.93
C PRO A 263 -28.30 15.90 10.91
N ILE A 264 -29.63 15.93 11.01
CA ILE A 264 -30.55 15.06 10.24
C ILE A 264 -30.57 15.42 8.74
N ASN A 265 -30.56 16.71 8.40
CA ASN A 265 -30.66 17.20 7.01
C ASN A 265 -29.40 17.96 6.60
N ALA A 266 -28.28 17.26 6.50
CA ALA A 266 -26.99 17.86 6.18
C ALA A 266 -26.30 17.17 5.01
N SER A 267 -25.50 17.94 4.26
CA SER A 267 -24.67 17.40 3.19
C SER A 267 -23.59 16.48 3.76
N LYS A 268 -23.08 15.55 2.95
CA LYS A 268 -22.01 14.63 3.38
C LYS A 268 -20.77 15.36 3.91
N ALA A 269 -20.41 16.50 3.30
CA ALA A 269 -19.29 17.31 3.76
C ALA A 269 -19.52 17.85 5.19
N VAL A 270 -20.75 18.29 5.49
CA VAL A 270 -21.12 18.75 6.84
C VAL A 270 -21.11 17.57 7.83
N LEU A 271 -21.66 16.41 7.45
CA LEU A 271 -21.64 15.22 8.30
C LEU A 271 -20.21 14.79 8.68
N LEU A 272 -19.30 14.72 7.70
CA LEU A 272 -17.90 14.37 7.93
C LEU A 272 -17.18 15.40 8.81
N LYS A 273 -17.46 16.69 8.61
CA LYS A 273 -16.90 17.75 9.45
C LYS A 273 -17.39 17.61 10.90
N THR A 274 -18.70 17.45 11.11
CA THR A 274 -19.27 17.29 12.46
C THR A 274 -18.69 16.06 13.17
N ALA A 275 -18.55 14.94 12.45
CA ALA A 275 -17.91 13.74 13.00
C ALA A 275 -16.43 14.02 13.39
N GLN A 276 -15.66 14.67 12.52
CA GLN A 276 -14.25 15.01 12.78
C GLN A 276 -14.10 15.94 13.99
N ASP A 277 -14.96 16.96 14.10
CA ASP A 277 -14.93 17.90 15.21
C ASP A 277 -15.20 17.16 16.54
N ALA A 278 -16.18 16.25 16.55
CA ALA A 278 -16.52 15.44 17.72
C ALA A 278 -15.38 14.47 18.12
N ILE A 279 -14.78 13.79 17.14
CA ILE A 279 -13.62 12.91 17.34
C ILE A 279 -12.47 13.69 17.99
N THR A 280 -12.17 14.87 17.45
CA THR A 280 -11.10 15.74 17.95
C THR A 280 -11.40 16.24 19.36
N ALA A 281 -12.62 16.73 19.61
CA ALA A 281 -13.02 17.25 20.92
C ALA A 281 -12.99 16.18 22.01
N ARG A 282 -13.38 14.94 21.68
CA ARG A 282 -13.37 13.79 22.60
C ARG A 282 -12.02 13.09 22.68
N LYS A 283 -11.04 13.46 21.84
CA LYS A 283 -9.73 12.81 21.71
C LYS A 283 -9.87 11.30 21.56
N LEU A 284 -10.76 10.87 20.67
CA LEU A 284 -10.96 9.44 20.43
C LEU A 284 -9.69 8.81 19.87
N ASP A 285 -9.43 7.58 20.30
CA ASP A 285 -8.31 6.79 19.83
C ASP A 285 -8.40 6.54 18.32
N SER A 286 -7.27 6.66 17.62
CA SER A 286 -7.24 6.56 16.16
C SER A 286 -7.65 5.19 15.66
N ASP A 287 -7.30 4.13 16.37
CA ASP A 287 -7.61 2.76 15.95
C ASP A 287 -9.10 2.50 16.10
N VAL A 288 -9.71 2.98 17.19
CA VAL A 288 -11.16 2.94 17.38
C VAL A 288 -11.89 3.68 16.25
N VAL A 289 -11.40 4.86 15.86
CA VAL A 289 -11.99 5.64 14.76
C VAL A 289 -11.85 4.91 13.42
N VAL A 290 -10.68 4.35 13.13
CA VAL A 290 -10.42 3.63 11.88
C VAL A 290 -11.27 2.37 11.78
N ASP A 291 -11.33 1.56 12.83
CA ASP A 291 -12.13 0.33 12.84
C ASP A 291 -13.64 0.64 12.74
N ALA A 292 -14.10 1.70 13.43
CA ALA A 292 -15.48 2.17 13.30
C ALA A 292 -15.83 2.65 11.88
N LEU A 293 -14.88 3.27 11.18
CA LEU A 293 -15.06 3.74 9.79
C LEU A 293 -14.98 2.59 8.78
N ALA A 294 -14.17 1.56 9.05
CA ALA A 294 -14.03 0.39 8.18
C ALA A 294 -15.33 -0.42 8.10
N HIS A 295 -16.06 -0.54 9.21
CA HIS A 295 -17.26 -1.37 9.29
C HIS A 295 -18.36 -1.00 8.27
N PRO A 296 -18.86 0.26 8.20
CA PRO A 296 -19.91 0.62 7.24
C PRO A 296 -19.43 0.58 5.78
N LEU A 297 -18.13 0.48 5.54
CA LEU A 297 -17.59 0.38 4.19
C LEU A 297 -17.68 -1.04 3.62
N CYS A 298 -17.92 -2.07 4.46
CA CYS A 298 -18.34 -3.38 3.98
C CYS A 298 -19.85 -3.43 3.80
N ASP A 299 -20.35 -3.53 2.58
CA ASP A 299 -21.78 -3.72 2.32
C ASP A 299 -22.21 -5.20 2.54
N GLY A 300 -23.46 -5.45 2.94
CA GLY A 300 -24.09 -6.78 2.91
C GLY A 300 -23.71 -7.76 4.06
N ASP A 301 -23.44 -9.02 3.70
CA ASP A 301 -23.24 -10.20 4.59
C ASP A 301 -22.10 -10.06 5.64
N CYS A 302 -21.37 -8.95 5.66
CA CYS A 302 -20.41 -8.63 6.72
C CYS A 302 -21.05 -8.60 8.12
N ALA A 303 -22.34 -8.28 8.25
CA ALA A 303 -23.06 -8.33 9.52
C ALA A 303 -23.16 -9.76 10.12
N ALA A 304 -23.02 -10.81 9.30
CA ALA A 304 -22.98 -12.20 9.76
C ALA A 304 -21.58 -12.63 10.24
N PHE A 305 -20.52 -11.90 9.87
CA PHE A 305 -19.20 -12.06 10.45
C PHE A 305 -19.12 -11.29 11.77
N SER A 306 -19.70 -11.87 12.82
CA SER A 306 -19.45 -11.39 14.17
C SER A 306 -17.96 -11.58 14.47
N TRP A 307 -17.20 -10.49 14.51
CA TRP A 307 -15.89 -10.42 15.16
C TRP A 307 -16.10 -10.58 16.67
N THR A 308 -16.56 -11.76 17.10
CA THR A 308 -16.29 -12.19 18.47
C THR A 308 -14.87 -12.72 18.45
N ALA A 309 -14.02 -12.13 19.28
CA ALA A 309 -12.63 -12.52 19.42
C ALA A 309 -12.56 -14.00 19.85
N SER A 310 -12.38 -14.89 18.88
CA SER A 310 -12.05 -16.30 19.08
C SER A 310 -11.12 -16.75 17.95
N PHE A 311 -10.02 -16.02 17.80
CA PHE A 311 -8.76 -16.65 17.44
C PHE A 311 -8.02 -16.82 18.77
N ASP A 312 -8.08 -18.03 19.31
CA ASP A 312 -7.46 -18.36 20.59
C ASP A 312 -6.03 -17.81 20.65
N ALA A 313 -5.78 -16.94 21.62
CA ALA A 313 -4.42 -16.67 22.06
C ALA A 313 -3.82 -18.03 22.44
N PRO A 314 -2.61 -18.39 21.95
CA PRO A 314 -1.95 -19.58 22.45
C PRO A 314 -1.82 -19.40 23.97
N ALA A 315 -2.36 -20.37 24.71
CA ALA A 315 -2.27 -20.40 26.16
C ALA A 315 -0.80 -20.21 26.55
N ASP A 316 -0.55 -19.23 27.42
CA ASP A 316 0.72 -19.10 28.12
C ASP A 316 1.02 -20.43 28.83
N GLY A 317 1.91 -21.21 28.22
CA GLY A 317 2.49 -22.41 28.81
C GLY A 317 3.49 -22.03 29.87
N GLY A 318 3.01 -21.52 31.00
CA GLY A 318 3.76 -21.36 32.22
C GLY A 318 3.75 -22.66 33.04
N SER A 319 4.86 -23.40 32.98
CA SER A 319 5.48 -24.12 34.10
C SER A 319 6.83 -24.67 33.67
#